data_AF-A0A2A2RQN5-F1
#
_entry.id   AF-A0A2A2RQN5-F1
#
_cell.length_a   1.000
_cell.length_b   1.000
_cell.length_c   1.000
_cell.angle_alpha   90.00
_cell.angle_beta   90.00
_cell.angle_gamma   90.00
#
_symmetry.space_group_name_H-M   'P 1'
#
loop_
_entity.id
_entity.type
_entity.pdbx_description
1 polymer ?
#
loop_
_entity_poly.entity_id
_entity_poly.type
_entity_poly.pdbx_seq_one_letter_code
_entity_poly.pdbx_strand_id
1 'polypeptide(L)'
;DIPDGMNDPLVVLLPTGEAGPLAFRMLPVEFSRTKAPEGAVLWFNLSGRTLYSKLGTAQAIVAPRQTAIQLPPGKPGDVYHVLVDVAPEQGEEESVPLMRSSWVKEPGQRHLLFIVPDPDRKVPRIVAVPERMEPEPAAVKDAAKAGSGKPAK
;
A
#
# COMPACT_ATOMS: atom_id res chain seq x y z
N ASP A 1 3.04 -12.32 15.62
CA ASP A 1 2.21 -13.29 14.88
C ASP A 1 1.58 -12.65 13.66
N ILE A 2 1.46 -13.41 12.57
CA ILE A 2 0.68 -13.02 11.39
C ILE A 2 -0.79 -13.33 11.72
N PRO A 3 -1.71 -12.36 11.64
CA PRO A 3 -3.12 -12.60 11.95
C PRO A 3 -3.75 -13.70 11.11
N ASP A 4 -4.58 -14.54 11.74
CA ASP A 4 -5.38 -15.54 11.06
C ASP A 4 -6.30 -14.88 10.03
N GLY A 5 -6.29 -15.38 8.80
CA GLY A 5 -7.09 -14.85 7.69
C GLY A 5 -6.34 -13.92 6.73
N MET A 6 -5.06 -13.64 6.96
CA MET A 6 -4.21 -13.04 5.90
C MET A 6 -3.90 -14.08 4.83
N ASN A 7 -4.25 -13.79 3.57
CA ASN A 7 -4.03 -14.73 2.46
C ASN A 7 -2.61 -14.64 1.91
N ASP A 8 -2.09 -13.42 1.79
CA ASP A 8 -0.75 -13.16 1.27
C ASP A 8 -0.16 -11.96 2.04
N PRO A 9 0.50 -12.21 3.19
CA PRO A 9 1.00 -11.14 4.03
C PRO A 9 2.36 -10.62 3.55
N LEU A 10 2.47 -9.30 3.38
CA LEU A 10 3.77 -8.62 3.37
C LEU A 10 4.19 -8.35 4.81
N VAL A 11 5.38 -8.80 5.20
CA VAL A 11 5.95 -8.52 6.52
C VAL A 11 6.97 -7.39 6.41
N VAL A 12 6.69 -6.27 7.07
CA VAL A 12 7.66 -5.18 7.25
C VAL A 12 8.39 -5.37 8.58
N LEU A 13 9.73 -5.37 8.53
CA LEU A 13 10.59 -5.43 9.72
C LEU A 13 11.09 -4.04 10.07
N LEU A 14 10.72 -3.56 11.25
CA LEU A 14 11.09 -2.23 11.74
C LEU A 14 12.15 -2.35 12.84
N PRO A 15 13.36 -1.81 12.66
CA PRO A 15 14.37 -1.85 13.70
C PRO A 15 13.91 -1.03 14.92
N THR A 16 14.12 -1.57 16.13
CA THR A 16 13.78 -0.89 17.39
C THR A 16 14.93 -0.07 17.96
N GLY A 17 16.15 -0.28 17.45
CA GLY A 17 17.39 0.28 18.00
C GLY A 17 17.98 -0.53 19.16
N GLU A 18 17.29 -1.59 19.60
CA GLU A 18 17.78 -2.52 20.61
C GLU A 18 18.51 -3.70 19.95
N ALA A 19 19.50 -4.29 20.64
CA ALA A 19 20.15 -5.51 20.19
C ALA A 19 19.41 -6.76 20.72
N GLY A 20 19.54 -7.89 20.00
CA GLY A 20 19.01 -9.18 20.44
C GLY A 20 17.60 -9.49 19.93
N PRO A 21 16.84 -10.37 20.60
CA PRO A 21 15.56 -10.88 20.11
C PRO A 21 14.46 -9.83 19.86
N LEU A 22 14.61 -8.62 20.42
CA LEU A 22 13.67 -7.49 20.26
C LEU A 22 14.18 -6.42 19.29
N ALA A 23 15.23 -6.73 18.50
CA ALA A 23 15.82 -5.79 17.55
C ALA A 23 14.86 -5.35 16.45
N PHE A 24 13.79 -6.10 16.20
CA PHE A 24 12.80 -5.78 15.17
C PHE A 24 11.38 -5.92 15.69
N ARG A 25 10.52 -5.01 15.24
CA ARG A 25 9.08 -5.15 15.30
C ARG A 25 8.56 -5.59 13.93
N MET A 26 7.80 -6.67 13.91
CA MET A 26 7.11 -7.14 12.71
C MET A 26 5.78 -6.40 12.55
N LEU A 27 5.50 -5.95 11.33
CA LEU A 27 4.22 -5.38 10.92
C LEU A 27 3.69 -6.15 9.71
N PRO A 28 2.81 -7.15 9.91
CA PRO A 28 2.18 -7.87 8.81
C PRO A 28 1.08 -7.00 8.18
N VAL A 29 1.01 -6.99 6.86
CA VAL A 29 0.00 -6.28 6.08
C VAL A 29 -0.59 -7.22 5.04
N GLU A 30 -1.91 -7.22 4.92
CA GLU A 30 -2.60 -7.95 3.87
C GLU A 30 -2.22 -7.38 2.50
N PHE A 31 -1.53 -8.20 1.71
CA PHE A 31 -0.87 -7.83 0.47
C PHE A 31 -1.37 -8.65 -0.72
N SER A 32 -2.42 -9.46 -0.54
CA SER A 32 -3.04 -10.19 -1.65
C SER A 32 -3.58 -9.24 -2.71
N ARG A 33 -3.52 -9.66 -3.98
CA ARG A 33 -4.01 -8.87 -5.12
C ARG A 33 -5.48 -8.49 -5.01
N THR A 34 -6.28 -9.25 -4.25
CA THR A 34 -7.69 -8.95 -4.03
C THR A 34 -7.90 -7.73 -3.12
N LYS A 35 -6.99 -7.49 -2.18
CA LYS A 35 -7.07 -6.40 -1.19
C LYS A 35 -6.14 -5.24 -1.55
N ALA A 36 -4.99 -5.53 -2.14
CA ALA A 36 -3.99 -4.59 -2.63
C ALA A 36 -3.73 -4.81 -4.14
N PRO A 37 -4.71 -4.49 -5.00
CA PRO A 37 -4.63 -4.71 -6.45
C PRO A 37 -3.65 -3.77 -7.15
N GLU A 38 -3.52 -3.94 -8.46
CA GLU A 38 -2.79 -3.04 -9.34
C GLU A 38 -3.24 -1.57 -9.16
N GLY A 39 -2.25 -0.69 -9.08
CA GLY A 39 -2.39 0.74 -8.85
C GLY A 39 -2.72 1.11 -7.39
N ALA A 40 -2.85 0.15 -6.49
CA ALA A 40 -3.06 0.44 -5.07
C ALA A 40 -1.85 1.15 -4.46
N VAL A 41 -2.13 2.00 -3.48
CA VAL A 41 -1.13 2.67 -2.65
C VAL A 41 -1.30 2.16 -1.22
N LEU A 42 -0.26 1.54 -0.70
CA LEU A 42 -0.18 1.01 0.66
C LEU A 42 0.62 1.98 1.52
N TRP A 43 -0.04 2.53 2.52
CA TRP A 43 0.54 3.46 3.47
C TRP A 43 1.01 2.70 4.71
N PHE A 44 2.24 2.97 5.13
CA PHE A 44 2.82 2.53 6.38
C PHE A 44 3.16 3.76 7.21
N ASN A 45 2.25 4.16 8.10
CA ASN A 45 2.50 5.32 8.93
C ASN A 45 3.33 4.94 10.15
N LEU A 46 4.65 5.08 10.04
CA LEU A 46 5.60 4.81 11.11
C LEU A 46 5.82 6.04 12.01
N SER A 47 5.18 7.17 11.67
CA SER A 47 5.28 8.41 12.44
C SER A 47 4.31 8.46 13.62
N GLY A 48 4.51 9.45 14.49
CA GLY A 48 3.61 9.74 15.60
C GLY A 48 2.37 10.56 15.22
N ARG A 49 2.25 11.03 13.97
CA ARG A 49 1.20 11.96 13.55
C ARG A 49 0.24 11.31 12.56
N THR A 50 -1.05 11.65 12.65
CA THR A 50 -2.07 11.23 11.67
C THR A 50 -1.82 11.91 10.33
N LEU A 51 -2.03 11.19 9.24
CA LEU A 51 -2.06 11.77 7.89
C LEU A 51 -3.47 11.77 7.31
N TYR A 52 -3.78 12.83 6.57
CA TYR A 52 -4.91 12.90 5.66
C TYR A 52 -4.38 12.80 4.23
N SER A 53 -4.77 11.74 3.51
CA SER A 53 -4.37 11.49 2.14
C SER A 53 -5.56 11.62 1.20
N LYS A 54 -5.36 12.31 0.08
CA LYS A 54 -6.27 12.35 -1.06
C LYS A 54 -5.51 12.01 -2.34
N LEU A 55 -5.90 10.90 -2.95
CA LEU A 55 -5.39 10.41 -4.24
C LEU A 55 -6.53 10.52 -5.26
N GLY A 56 -6.54 11.60 -6.05
CA GLY A 56 -7.69 11.98 -6.87
C GLY A 56 -8.92 12.23 -6.00
N THR A 57 -9.94 11.39 -6.15
CA THR A 57 -11.17 11.41 -5.34
C THR A 57 -11.14 10.45 -4.16
N ALA A 58 -10.20 9.49 -4.12
CA ALA A 58 -10.05 8.57 -3.02
C ALA A 58 -9.44 9.30 -1.81
N GLN A 59 -9.98 9.08 -0.61
CA GLN A 59 -9.50 9.69 0.63
C GLN A 59 -9.18 8.62 1.66
N ALA A 60 -8.17 8.85 2.48
CA ALA A 60 -7.78 7.97 3.58
C ALA A 60 -7.26 8.77 4.77
N ILE A 61 -7.57 8.30 5.97
CA ILE A 61 -6.92 8.74 7.21
C ILE A 61 -5.95 7.64 7.61
N VAL A 62 -4.66 7.98 7.73
CA VAL A 62 -3.64 7.02 8.14
C VAL A 62 -3.18 7.39 9.55
N ALA A 63 -3.76 6.72 10.54
CA ALA A 63 -3.45 6.96 11.95
C ALA A 63 -1.98 6.61 12.29
N PRO A 64 -1.41 7.15 13.38
CA PRO A 64 -0.05 6.86 13.81
C PRO A 64 0.15 5.36 14.02
N ARG A 65 1.28 4.83 13.54
CA ARG A 65 1.64 3.40 13.67
C ARG A 65 0.63 2.44 13.06
N GLN A 66 -0.17 2.91 12.09
CA GLN A 66 -1.16 2.11 11.36
C GLN A 66 -0.82 2.04 9.87
N THR A 67 -1.52 1.12 9.19
CA THR A 67 -1.44 0.97 7.74
C THR A 67 -2.79 1.26 7.10
N ALA A 68 -2.77 1.66 5.83
CA ALA A 68 -3.98 1.86 5.05
C ALA A 68 -3.73 1.48 3.60
N ILE A 69 -4.74 0.92 2.93
CA ILE A 69 -4.70 0.66 1.50
C ILE A 69 -5.66 1.65 0.85
N GLN A 70 -5.18 2.36 -0.17
CA GLN A 70 -5.95 3.35 -0.90
C GLN A 70 -5.84 3.06 -2.39
N LEU A 71 -6.98 3.02 -3.07
CA LEU A 71 -7.03 2.82 -4.51
C LEU A 71 -7.31 4.16 -5.21
N PRO A 72 -6.33 4.77 -5.90
CA PRO A 72 -6.59 5.95 -6.71
C PRO A 72 -7.60 5.64 -7.82
N PRO A 73 -8.46 6.62 -8.17
CA PRO A 73 -9.46 6.46 -9.22
C PRO A 73 -8.80 6.32 -10.59
N GLY A 74 -9.60 5.97 -11.59
CA GLY A 74 -9.13 5.85 -12.97
C GLY A 74 -8.50 4.50 -13.28
N LYS A 75 -8.07 4.39 -14.53
CA LYS A 75 -7.46 3.20 -15.13
C LYS A 75 -5.93 3.31 -15.10
N PRO A 76 -5.20 2.20 -15.26
CA PRO A 76 -3.76 2.26 -15.49
C PRO A 76 -3.41 3.23 -16.64
N GLY A 77 -2.41 4.09 -16.40
CA GLY A 77 -2.00 5.19 -17.28
C GLY A 77 -2.63 6.55 -16.95
N ASP A 78 -3.72 6.61 -16.18
CA ASP A 78 -4.35 7.88 -15.82
C ASP A 78 -3.51 8.67 -14.80
N VAL A 79 -3.55 10.00 -14.92
CA VAL A 79 -2.95 10.93 -13.95
C VAL A 79 -3.96 11.28 -12.87
N TYR A 80 -3.53 11.30 -11.62
CA TYR A 80 -4.34 11.78 -10.49
C TYR A 80 -3.54 12.74 -9.60
N HIS A 81 -4.24 13.72 -9.02
CA HIS A 81 -3.65 14.64 -8.05
C HIS A 81 -3.46 13.96 -6.70
N VAL A 82 -2.37 14.32 -6.03
CA VAL A 82 -1.99 13.78 -4.73
C VAL A 82 -1.84 14.92 -3.74
N LEU A 83 -2.65 14.87 -2.68
CA LEU A 83 -2.60 15.80 -1.57
C LEU A 83 -2.41 14.98 -0.29
N VAL A 84 -1.34 15.26 0.45
CA VAL A 84 -1.11 14.66 1.76
C VAL A 84 -0.88 15.76 2.77
N ASP A 85 -1.65 15.71 3.85
CA ASP A 85 -1.57 16.63 4.98
C ASP A 85 -1.27 15.87 6.25
N VAL A 86 -0.52 16.52 7.14
CA VAL A 86 -0.25 16.02 8.48
C VAL A 86 -1.22 16.70 9.42
N ALA A 87 -1.93 15.92 10.23
CA ALA A 87 -2.87 16.44 11.21
C ALA A 87 -2.15 17.35 12.23
N PRO A 88 -2.80 18.44 12.67
CA PRO A 88 -2.20 19.37 13.63
C PRO A 88 -1.78 18.68 14.93
N GLU A 89 -0.68 19.14 15.51
CA GLU A 89 -0.28 18.79 16.87
C GLU A 89 -0.86 19.77 17.91
N GLN A 90 -0.63 19.48 19.19
CA GLN A 90 -1.10 20.31 20.28
C GLN A 90 -0.51 21.73 20.15
N GLY A 91 -1.38 22.72 19.96
CA GLY A 91 -0.98 24.12 19.71
C GLY A 91 -0.91 24.51 18.23
N GLU A 92 -1.16 23.59 17.30
CA GLU A 92 -1.39 23.89 15.88
C GLU A 92 -2.89 23.97 15.60
N GLU A 93 -3.33 24.98 14.86
CA GLU A 93 -4.75 25.16 14.50
C GLU A 93 -5.10 24.49 13.16
N GLU A 94 -4.11 24.34 12.28
CA GLU A 94 -4.30 23.84 10.91
C GLU A 94 -3.38 22.67 10.59
N SER A 95 -3.80 21.82 9.67
CA SER A 95 -2.96 20.74 9.13
C SER A 95 -1.81 21.29 8.30
N VAL A 96 -0.65 20.64 8.36
CA VAL A 96 0.54 21.05 7.60
C VAL A 96 0.62 20.25 6.29
N PRO A 97 0.74 20.92 5.12
CA PRO A 97 0.89 20.22 3.85
C PRO A 97 2.22 19.49 3.76
N LEU A 98 2.15 18.18 3.55
CA LEU A 98 3.33 17.33 3.38
C LEU A 98 3.65 17.07 1.91
N MET A 99 2.63 16.89 1.08
CA MET A 99 2.81 16.66 -0.34
C MET A 99 1.67 17.26 -1.15
N ARG A 100 2.04 17.87 -2.28
CA ARG A 100 1.15 18.35 -3.33
C ARG A 100 1.80 17.94 -4.65
N SER A 101 1.22 16.99 -5.37
CA SER A 101 1.81 16.43 -6.58
C SER A 101 0.74 15.89 -7.54
N SER A 102 1.18 15.35 -8.67
CA SER A 102 0.36 14.61 -9.63
C SER A 102 1.11 13.35 -10.02
N TRP A 103 0.48 12.19 -9.86
CA TRP A 103 1.09 10.89 -10.11
C TRP A 103 0.36 10.16 -11.23
N VAL A 104 1.04 9.22 -11.87
CA VAL A 104 0.47 8.31 -12.87
C VAL A 104 0.10 7.01 -12.17
N LYS A 105 -1.05 6.43 -12.51
CA LYS A 105 -1.40 5.07 -12.09
C LYS A 105 -0.65 4.07 -12.95
N GLU A 106 0.59 3.77 -12.59
CA GLU A 106 1.46 2.93 -13.41
C GLU A 106 0.89 1.52 -13.63
N PRO A 107 0.80 1.05 -14.89
CA PRO A 107 0.35 -0.31 -15.17
C PRO A 107 1.26 -1.38 -14.56
N GLY A 108 0.65 -2.42 -14.01
CA GLY A 108 1.33 -3.54 -13.38
C GLY A 108 2.14 -3.15 -12.14
N GLN A 109 1.82 -2.03 -11.49
CA GLN A 109 2.53 -1.58 -10.29
C GLN A 109 1.57 -1.24 -9.15
N ARG A 110 2.06 -1.39 -7.92
CA ARG A 110 1.47 -0.80 -6.72
C ARG A 110 2.57 -0.09 -5.95
N HIS A 111 2.20 0.86 -5.10
CA HIS A 111 3.16 1.68 -4.36
C HIS A 111 3.10 1.39 -2.87
N LEU A 112 4.27 1.19 -2.26
CA LEU A 112 4.43 1.15 -0.82
C LEU A 112 5.00 2.49 -0.37
N LEU A 113 4.29 3.18 0.51
CA LEU A 113 4.68 4.48 1.03
C LEU A 113 4.94 4.37 2.54
N PHE A 114 6.20 4.58 2.93
CA PHE A 114 6.62 4.60 4.32
C PHE A 114 6.69 6.05 4.81
N ILE A 115 5.93 6.34 5.86
CA ILE A 115 5.91 7.64 6.50
C ILE A 115 6.77 7.55 7.75
N VAL A 116 7.97 8.09 7.66
CA VAL A 116 8.99 7.94 8.70
C VAL A 116 9.15 9.24 9.49
N PRO A 117 9.32 9.17 10.82
CA PRO A 117 9.79 10.33 11.59
C PRO A 117 11.07 10.89 10.97
N ASP A 118 11.19 12.20 10.98
CA ASP A 118 12.40 12.91 10.56
C ASP A 118 12.85 13.79 11.72
N PRO A 119 13.99 13.49 12.37
CA PRO A 119 14.45 14.27 13.52
C PRO A 119 14.82 15.71 13.16
N ASP A 120 15.07 15.99 11.88
CA ASP A 120 15.49 17.32 11.40
C ASP A 120 14.30 18.17 10.92
N ARG A 121 13.07 17.62 10.94
CA ARG A 121 11.87 18.29 10.42
C ARG A 121 10.68 18.15 11.37
N LYS A 122 9.79 19.15 11.36
CA LYS A 122 8.52 19.11 12.11
C LYS A 122 7.46 18.18 11.50
N VAL A 123 7.65 17.79 10.25
CA VAL A 123 6.77 16.89 9.51
C VAL A 123 7.53 15.62 9.13
N PRO A 124 6.87 14.45 9.09
CA PRO A 124 7.52 13.21 8.69
C PRO A 124 7.95 13.27 7.22
N ARG A 125 8.78 12.31 6.83
CA ARG A 125 9.13 12.09 5.41
C ARG A 125 8.32 10.96 4.82
N ILE A 126 8.04 11.07 3.52
CA ILE A 126 7.48 9.98 2.72
C ILE A 126 8.62 9.33 1.94
N VAL A 127 8.75 8.01 2.08
CA VAL A 127 9.66 7.18 1.28
C VAL A 127 8.81 6.26 0.42
N ALA A 128 8.98 6.35 -0.89
CA ALA A 128 8.23 5.55 -1.85
C ALA A 128 9.06 4.36 -2.35
N VAL A 129 8.45 3.18 -2.34
CA VAL A 129 8.98 1.96 -2.93
C VAL A 129 7.96 1.45 -3.95
N PRO A 130 8.21 1.61 -5.25
CA PRO A 130 7.36 0.98 -6.26
C PRO A 130 7.56 -0.53 -6.23
N GLU A 131 6.47 -1.29 -6.27
CA GLU A 131 6.49 -2.73 -6.46
C GLU A 131 5.88 -3.05 -7.82
N ARG A 132 6.64 -3.80 -8.63
CA ARG A 132 6.14 -4.33 -9.90
C ARG A 132 5.44 -5.64 -9.61
N MET A 133 4.19 -5.72 -10.04
CA MET A 133 3.39 -6.92 -9.95
C MET A 133 3.69 -7.81 -11.15
N GLU A 134 4.04 -9.06 -10.89
CA GLU A 134 4.12 -10.05 -11.97
C GLU A 134 2.75 -10.21 -12.65
N PRO A 135 2.66 -10.48 -13.95
CA PRO A 135 1.39 -10.81 -14.58
C PRO A 135 0.77 -12.04 -13.89
N GLU A 136 -0.54 -12.04 -13.64
CA GLU A 136 -1.16 -13.30 -13.22
C GLU A 136 -0.99 -14.32 -14.36
N PRO A 137 -0.53 -15.55 -14.08
CA PRO A 137 -0.46 -16.58 -15.10
C PRO A 137 -1.86 -16.77 -15.66
N ALA A 138 -1.99 -16.70 -16.98
CA ALA A 138 -3.27 -16.90 -17.65
C ALA A 138 -3.86 -18.23 -17.18
N ALA A 139 -5.08 -18.19 -16.63
CA ALA A 139 -5.78 -19.41 -16.26
C ALA A 139 -5.78 -20.34 -17.48
N VAL A 140 -5.16 -21.52 -17.33
CA VAL A 140 -5.09 -22.54 -18.39
C VAL A 140 -6.52 -22.97 -18.69
N LYS A 141 -7.14 -22.35 -19.69
CA LYS A 141 -8.46 -22.72 -20.22
C LYS A 141 -8.33 -23.90 -21.17
N ASP A 142 -7.65 -24.99 -20.78
CA ASP A 142 -7.56 -26.19 -21.62
C ASP A 142 -7.42 -27.46 -20.77
N ALA A 143 -8.55 -27.94 -20.23
CA ALA A 143 -8.68 -29.33 -19.79
C ALA A 143 -10.12 -29.88 -19.92
N ALA A 144 -10.93 -29.34 -20.83
CA ALA A 144 -12.28 -29.87 -21.11
C ALA A 144 -12.58 -29.90 -22.61
N LYS A 145 -11.70 -30.49 -23.41
CA LYS A 145 -12.03 -30.89 -24.79
C LYS A 145 -11.15 -32.05 -25.28
N ALA A 146 -11.19 -33.17 -24.57
CA ALA A 146 -10.73 -34.45 -25.11
C ALA A 146 -11.78 -35.52 -24.81
N GLY A 147 -12.41 -36.07 -25.86
CA GLY A 147 -13.06 -37.37 -25.77
C GLY A 147 -14.55 -37.50 -26.10
N SER A 148 -15.07 -36.84 -27.14
CA SER A 148 -16.30 -37.34 -27.79
C SER A 148 -15.92 -38.45 -28.79
N GLY A 149 -15.56 -39.63 -28.28
CA GLY A 149 -15.44 -40.85 -29.08
C GLY A 149 -16.84 -41.39 -29.37
N LYS A 150 -17.22 -41.40 -30.64
CA LYS A 150 -18.48 -41.98 -31.13
C LYS A 150 -18.25 -43.50 -31.32
N PRO A 151 -19.00 -44.41 -30.67
CA PRO A 151 -18.95 -45.81 -31.07
C PRO A 151 -19.85 -46.02 -32.29
N ALA A 152 -19.29 -46.63 -33.32
CA ALA A 152 -20.02 -47.11 -34.49
C ALA A 152 -20.84 -48.36 -34.13
N LYS A 153 -22.08 -48.41 -34.61
CA LYS A 153 -22.78 -49.64 -35.01
C LYS A 153 -23.79 -49.29 -36.10
#